data_AF-A0A2D8HZW9-F1
#
_entry.id   AF-A0A2D8HZW9-F1
#
_cell.length_a   1.000
_cell.length_b   1.000
_cell.length_c   1.000
_cell.angle_alpha   90.00
_cell.angle_beta   90.00
_cell.angle_gamma   90.00
#
_symmetry.space_group_name_H-M   'P 1'
#
loop_
_entity.id
_entity.type
_entity.pdbx_description
1 polymer ?
#
loop_
_entity_poly.entity_id
_entity_poly.type
_entity_poly.pdbx_seq_one_letter_code
_entity_poly.pdbx_strand_id
1 'polypeptide(L)'
;MKVTGWIFLNLVVFSINQTSFSAQVHKFSKFKNFNSVYYNEANGRPALNFSFERITKKNPELAFLTLSIPFFCIENLDVKIEMKNFQGNALWNDLKEFHKKEAIRFLRANNAKVRFNFDQEKSLQITSNSLKLKKDGTYQFSGDVRVISNQSVKTFSELTLILSEGKKYYAFSENRGTHTLRIFETSHFNNSRIGFRK
;
A
#
# COMPACT_ATOMS: atom_id res chain seq x y z
N MET A 1 -11.94 -26.91 0.34
CA MET A 1 -10.99 -26.53 1.42
C MET A 1 -10.66 -25.06 1.28
N LYS A 2 -11.21 -24.22 2.15
CA LYS A 2 -11.01 -22.77 2.17
C LYS A 2 -9.72 -22.48 2.94
N VAL A 3 -8.60 -22.36 2.24
CA VAL A 3 -7.41 -21.73 2.83
C VAL A 3 -7.59 -20.24 2.63
N THR A 4 -8.32 -19.66 3.56
CA THR A 4 -8.60 -18.24 3.70
C THR A 4 -7.30 -17.43 3.62
N GLY A 5 -7.25 -16.43 2.72
CA GLY A 5 -6.33 -15.28 2.76
C GLY A 5 -6.35 -14.45 4.07
N TRP A 6 -7.00 -14.96 5.11
CA TRP A 6 -7.10 -14.41 6.45
C TRP A 6 -5.76 -14.23 7.15
N ILE A 7 -4.70 -14.96 6.75
CA ILE A 7 -3.47 -15.02 7.54
C ILE A 7 -2.73 -13.68 7.55
N PHE A 8 -2.78 -12.87 6.48
CA PHE A 8 -2.02 -11.63 6.46
C PHE A 8 -2.74 -10.41 7.02
N LEU A 9 -4.02 -10.26 6.70
CA LEU A 9 -4.79 -9.19 7.31
C LEU A 9 -4.89 -9.44 8.82
N ASN A 10 -4.91 -10.69 9.29
CA ASN A 10 -4.82 -11.00 10.72
C ASN A 10 -3.40 -10.91 11.32
N LEU A 11 -2.32 -11.18 10.58
CA LEU A 11 -0.97 -11.00 11.13
C LEU A 11 -0.61 -9.51 11.36
N VAL A 12 -1.18 -8.62 10.55
CA VAL A 12 -1.08 -7.16 10.76
C VAL A 12 -2.23 -6.64 11.65
N VAL A 13 -3.42 -7.26 11.70
CA VAL A 13 -4.60 -6.72 12.42
C VAL A 13 -5.01 -7.48 13.69
N PHE A 14 -4.89 -8.79 13.78
CA PHE A 14 -5.37 -9.59 14.93
C PHE A 14 -4.55 -9.36 16.20
N SER A 15 -3.36 -8.78 16.08
CA SER A 15 -2.57 -8.31 17.24
C SER A 15 -2.79 -6.84 17.60
N ILE A 16 -3.57 -6.08 16.82
CA ILE A 16 -3.87 -4.67 17.11
C ILE A 16 -5.31 -4.48 17.64
N ASN A 17 -6.17 -5.48 17.47
CA ASN A 17 -7.52 -5.50 18.05
C ASN A 17 -7.66 -6.67 19.03
N GLN A 18 -7.33 -6.44 20.31
CA GLN A 18 -7.99 -6.97 21.52
C GLN A 18 -7.12 -6.71 22.75
N THR A 19 -7.52 -5.73 23.57
CA THR A 19 -7.37 -5.60 25.06
C THR A 19 -6.06 -6.01 25.77
N SER A 20 -5.00 -6.32 25.04
CA SER A 20 -3.67 -6.72 25.52
C SER A 20 -2.59 -6.12 24.60
N PHE A 21 -2.75 -4.81 24.35
CA PHE A 21 -1.91 -3.99 23.46
C PHE A 21 -0.42 -3.98 23.83
N SER A 22 -0.06 -4.41 25.04
CA SER A 22 1.32 -4.47 25.52
C SER A 22 2.07 -5.73 25.03
N ALA A 23 1.47 -6.91 25.18
CA ALA A 23 2.19 -8.18 25.07
C ALA A 23 2.40 -8.66 23.62
N GLN A 24 1.41 -8.47 22.72
CA GLN A 24 1.52 -8.91 21.33
C GLN A 24 2.32 -7.93 20.47
N VAL A 25 2.25 -6.64 20.78
CA VAL A 25 2.99 -5.57 20.09
C VAL A 25 4.52 -5.74 20.21
N HIS A 26 5.00 -6.25 21.35
CA HIS A 26 6.42 -6.57 21.55
C HIS A 26 6.96 -7.68 20.62
N LYS A 27 6.08 -8.54 20.06
CA LYS A 27 6.49 -9.56 19.08
C LYS A 27 6.66 -8.96 17.69
N PHE A 28 5.89 -7.94 17.33
CA PHE A 28 5.91 -7.36 15.99
C PHE A 28 7.21 -6.60 15.68
N SER A 29 7.74 -5.86 16.66
CA SER A 29 9.03 -5.17 16.52
C SER A 29 10.25 -6.10 16.38
N LYS A 30 10.04 -7.43 16.45
CA LYS A 30 11.09 -8.43 16.23
C LYS A 30 11.20 -8.87 14.77
N PHE A 31 10.22 -8.55 13.92
CA PHE A 31 10.30 -8.87 12.50
C PHE A 31 11.41 -8.06 11.83
N LYS A 32 12.35 -8.78 11.24
CA LYS A 32 13.42 -8.25 10.40
C LYS A 32 13.45 -9.01 9.09
N ASN A 33 13.81 -8.31 8.00
CA ASN A 33 13.95 -8.84 6.64
C ASN A 33 12.74 -9.67 6.21
N PHE A 34 11.55 -9.12 6.42
CA PHE A 34 10.31 -9.81 6.12
C PHE A 34 10.00 -9.71 4.63
N ASN A 35 9.51 -10.80 4.03
CA ASN A 35 9.04 -10.86 2.65
C ASN A 35 7.80 -11.75 2.59
N SER A 36 6.77 -11.33 1.85
CA SER A 36 5.60 -12.16 1.57
C SER A 36 4.95 -11.82 0.23
N VAL A 37 4.24 -12.81 -0.29
CA VAL A 37 3.56 -12.80 -1.58
C VAL A 37 2.10 -13.22 -1.38
N TYR A 38 1.18 -12.39 -1.88
CA TYR A 38 -0.23 -12.74 -2.02
C TYR A 38 -0.54 -13.19 -3.41
N TYR A 39 -1.31 -14.26 -3.48
CA TYR A 39 -1.83 -14.82 -4.70
C TYR A 39 -3.30 -14.45 -4.82
N ASN A 40 -3.74 -14.12 -6.03
CA ASN A 40 -5.15 -13.99 -6.32
C ASN A 40 -5.79 -15.39 -6.30
N GLU A 41 -6.78 -15.59 -5.43
CA GLU A 41 -7.44 -16.89 -5.24
C GLU A 41 -8.15 -17.39 -6.50
N ALA A 42 -8.63 -16.50 -7.37
CA ALA A 42 -9.36 -16.87 -8.58
C ALA A 42 -8.46 -17.39 -9.71
N ASN A 43 -7.20 -16.94 -9.79
CA ASN A 43 -6.28 -17.34 -10.87
C ASN A 43 -4.95 -17.95 -10.40
N GLY A 44 -4.71 -18.02 -9.08
CA GLY A 44 -3.50 -18.59 -8.47
C GLY A 44 -2.21 -17.82 -8.75
N ARG A 45 -2.27 -16.60 -9.29
CA ARG A 45 -1.08 -15.80 -9.66
C ARG A 45 -0.74 -14.77 -8.60
N PRO A 46 0.55 -14.41 -8.43
CA PRO A 46 0.96 -13.40 -7.46
C PRO A 46 0.37 -12.03 -7.81
N ALA A 47 -0.37 -11.42 -6.89
CA ALA A 47 -1.04 -10.13 -7.04
C ALA A 47 -0.35 -9.01 -6.28
N LEU A 48 0.25 -9.31 -5.13
CA LEU A 48 0.93 -8.34 -4.28
C LEU A 48 2.15 -9.00 -3.64
N ASN A 49 3.32 -8.43 -3.85
CA ASN A 49 4.52 -8.77 -3.09
C ASN A 49 4.87 -7.57 -2.22
N PHE A 50 5.35 -7.81 -1.02
CA PHE A 50 5.89 -6.73 -0.20
C PHE A 50 6.99 -7.26 0.72
N SER A 51 7.90 -6.38 1.07
CA SER A 51 9.01 -6.67 1.95
C SER A 51 9.40 -5.43 2.75
N PHE A 52 10.04 -5.65 3.89
CA PHE A 52 10.61 -4.58 4.70
C PHE A 52 11.78 -5.09 5.52
N GLU A 53 12.72 -4.20 5.83
CA GLU A 53 13.92 -4.55 6.59
C GLU A 53 13.63 -4.72 8.08
N ARG A 54 12.87 -3.81 8.69
CA ARG A 54 12.45 -3.94 10.09
C ARG A 54 11.18 -3.16 10.35
N ILE A 55 10.53 -3.49 11.46
CA ILE A 55 9.55 -2.61 12.07
C ILE A 55 9.93 -2.25 13.50
N THR A 56 9.77 -0.98 13.86
CA THR A 56 10.05 -0.46 15.20
C THR A 56 8.81 0.15 15.80
N LYS A 57 8.69 0.01 17.12
CA LYS A 57 7.67 0.70 17.92
C LYS A 57 8.30 1.98 18.46
N LYS A 58 7.65 3.12 18.25
CA LYS A 58 8.04 4.42 18.81
C LYS A 58 6.87 5.00 19.59
N ASN A 59 7.11 5.41 20.82
CA ASN A 59 6.15 6.22 21.57
C ASN A 59 6.58 7.68 21.38
N PRO A 60 5.84 8.52 20.66
CA PRO A 60 6.22 9.91 20.51
C PRO A 60 6.15 10.62 21.84
N GLU A 61 7.17 11.42 22.09
CA GLU A 61 7.26 12.31 23.23
C GLU A 61 6.85 13.71 22.77
N LEU A 62 5.86 14.28 23.44
CA LEU A 62 5.43 15.67 23.29
C LEU A 62 5.86 16.40 24.57
N ALA A 63 7.02 17.06 24.50
CA ALA A 63 7.72 17.62 25.66
C ALA A 63 7.95 16.55 26.74
N PHE A 64 7.30 16.67 27.90
CA PHE A 64 7.40 15.70 29.01
C PHE A 64 6.32 14.61 28.95
N LEU A 65 5.38 14.67 28.01
CA LEU A 65 4.32 13.68 27.86
C LEU A 65 4.72 12.61 26.84
N THR A 66 5.05 11.42 27.32
CA THR A 66 5.12 10.23 26.47
C THR A 66 3.69 9.82 26.13
N LEU A 67 3.29 9.93 24.85
CA LEU A 67 1.98 9.44 24.45
C LEU A 67 1.91 7.92 24.61
N SER A 68 0.87 7.43 25.29
CA SER A 68 0.66 6.00 25.55
C SER A 68 0.37 5.20 24.28
N ILE A 69 0.12 5.88 23.16
CA ILE A 69 -0.23 5.24 21.89
C ILE A 69 1.01 5.09 21.01
N PRO A 70 1.48 3.86 20.79
CA PRO A 70 2.66 3.62 19.98
C PRO A 70 2.41 3.83 18.49
N PHE A 71 3.42 4.36 17.84
CA PHE A 71 3.57 4.42 16.40
C PHE A 71 4.47 3.29 15.92
N PHE A 72 4.16 2.76 14.76
CA PHE A 72 4.93 1.71 14.12
C PHE A 72 5.63 2.28 12.89
N CYS A 73 6.96 2.22 12.90
CA CYS A 73 7.81 2.66 11.80
C CYS A 73 8.39 1.45 11.08
N ILE A 74 7.97 1.26 9.83
CA ILE A 74 8.50 0.26 8.91
C ILE A 74 9.68 0.87 8.16
N GLU A 75 10.83 0.23 8.15
CA GLU A 75 12.01 0.70 7.41
C GLU A 75 12.15 -0.05 6.09
N ASN A 76 12.45 0.69 5.02
CA ASN A 76 12.74 0.17 3.69
C ASN A 76 11.60 -0.71 3.14
N LEU A 77 10.39 -0.17 3.19
CA LEU A 77 9.19 -0.85 2.65
C LEU A 77 9.25 -0.89 1.12
N ASP A 78 9.26 -2.09 0.54
CA ASP A 78 9.11 -2.31 -0.90
C ASP A 78 7.79 -3.05 -1.15
N VAL A 79 6.91 -2.46 -1.96
CA VAL A 79 5.60 -3.00 -2.33
C VAL A 79 5.52 -3.10 -3.84
N LYS A 80 5.17 -4.27 -4.35
CA LYS A 80 4.98 -4.54 -5.76
C LYS A 80 3.59 -5.11 -6.01
N ILE A 81 2.79 -4.39 -6.78
CA ILE A 81 1.39 -4.72 -7.08
C ILE A 81 1.30 -5.11 -8.55
N GLU A 82 0.89 -6.35 -8.82
CA GLU A 82 0.61 -6.86 -10.15
C GLU A 82 -0.87 -6.59 -10.48
N MET A 83 -1.17 -5.42 -11.02
CA MET A 83 -2.53 -4.92 -11.23
C MET A 83 -3.37 -5.86 -12.11
N LYS A 84 -2.76 -6.50 -13.11
CA LYS A 84 -3.41 -7.53 -13.95
C LYS A 84 -3.91 -8.74 -13.17
N ASN A 85 -3.27 -9.06 -12.05
CA ASN A 85 -3.63 -10.18 -11.19
C ASN A 85 -4.53 -9.72 -10.03
N PHE A 86 -4.85 -8.43 -9.92
CA PHE A 86 -5.67 -7.88 -8.83
C PHE A 86 -7.18 -8.00 -9.09
N GLN A 87 -7.62 -8.65 -10.18
CA GLN A 87 -9.01 -8.72 -10.65
C GLN A 87 -9.99 -9.51 -9.76
N GLY A 88 -9.67 -9.79 -8.49
CA GLY A 88 -10.58 -10.41 -7.54
C GLY A 88 -11.21 -9.37 -6.62
N ASN A 89 -12.55 -9.35 -6.51
CA ASN A 89 -13.27 -8.53 -5.53
C ASN A 89 -12.71 -8.72 -4.11
N ALA A 90 -12.25 -9.93 -3.76
CA ALA A 90 -11.71 -10.25 -2.44
C ALA A 90 -10.52 -9.37 -2.04
N LEU A 91 -9.47 -9.27 -2.85
CA LEU A 91 -8.26 -8.53 -2.48
C LEU A 91 -8.48 -7.01 -2.44
N TRP A 92 -9.29 -6.46 -3.36
CA TRP A 92 -9.71 -5.06 -3.30
C TRP A 92 -10.59 -4.79 -2.09
N ASN A 93 -11.48 -5.71 -1.74
CA ASN A 93 -12.29 -5.61 -0.53
C ASN A 93 -11.43 -5.69 0.72
N ASP A 94 -10.41 -6.55 0.75
CA ASP A 94 -9.48 -6.66 1.86
C ASP A 94 -8.68 -5.36 2.04
N LEU A 95 -8.23 -4.72 0.94
CA LEU A 95 -7.61 -3.40 0.99
C LEU A 95 -8.58 -2.32 1.49
N LYS A 96 -9.82 -2.31 0.99
CA LYS A 96 -10.86 -1.35 1.41
C LYS A 96 -11.26 -1.57 2.87
N GLU A 97 -11.34 -2.81 3.34
CA GLU A 97 -11.61 -3.15 4.75
C GLU A 97 -10.42 -2.77 5.62
N PHE A 98 -9.20 -3.02 5.14
CA PHE A 98 -7.97 -2.59 5.80
C PHE A 98 -8.04 -1.10 6.07
N HIS A 99 -8.29 -0.25 5.07
CA HIS A 99 -8.38 1.21 5.22
C HIS A 99 -9.31 1.70 6.34
N LYS A 100 -10.32 0.92 6.72
CA LYS A 100 -11.26 1.27 7.79
C LYS A 100 -10.72 1.02 9.20
N LYS A 101 -9.57 0.38 9.36
CA LYS A 101 -9.03 -0.05 10.67
C LYS A 101 -8.32 1.10 11.38
N GLU A 102 -8.75 1.41 12.62
CA GLU A 102 -8.24 2.56 13.38
C GLU A 102 -6.75 2.52 13.69
N ALA A 103 -6.17 1.32 13.80
CA ALA A 103 -4.75 1.08 14.07
C ALA A 103 -3.82 1.69 13.00
N ILE A 104 -4.33 1.89 11.79
CA ILE A 104 -3.55 2.30 10.63
C ILE A 104 -2.98 3.69 10.76
N ARG A 105 -3.62 4.59 11.51
CA ARG A 105 -3.15 5.97 11.71
C ARG A 105 -1.76 6.05 12.37
N PHE A 106 -1.34 4.95 13.00
CA PHE A 106 -0.08 4.81 13.71
C PHE A 106 1.02 4.17 12.86
N LEU A 107 0.71 3.70 11.64
CA LEU A 107 1.69 3.11 10.72
C LEU A 107 2.33 4.19 9.84
N ARG A 108 3.65 4.17 9.78
CA ARG A 108 4.47 4.96 8.87
C ARG A 108 5.55 4.06 8.28
N ALA A 109 5.81 4.21 6.99
CA ALA A 109 6.97 3.61 6.36
C ALA A 109 8.01 4.69 6.04
N ASN A 110 9.26 4.39 6.33
CA ASN A 110 10.42 5.16 5.95
C ASN A 110 11.08 4.49 4.74
N ASN A 111 11.58 5.29 3.80
CA ASN A 111 12.15 4.83 2.54
C ASN A 111 11.21 3.86 1.80
N ALA A 112 10.04 4.35 1.45
CA ALA A 112 9.02 3.56 0.81
C ALA A 112 9.24 3.50 -0.70
N LYS A 113 9.07 2.30 -1.26
CA LYS A 113 9.00 2.05 -2.70
C LYS A 113 7.70 1.30 -3.00
N VAL A 114 6.89 1.85 -3.90
CA VAL A 114 5.65 1.23 -4.34
C VAL A 114 5.65 1.14 -5.85
N ARG A 115 5.53 -0.07 -6.40
CA ARG A 115 5.50 -0.33 -7.83
C ARG A 115 4.15 -0.92 -8.24
N PHE A 116 3.54 -0.32 -9.24
CA PHE A 116 2.34 -0.80 -9.91
C PHE A 116 2.73 -1.34 -11.27
N ASN A 117 2.48 -2.63 -11.51
CA ASN A 117 2.68 -3.29 -12.79
C ASN A 117 1.32 -3.47 -13.45
N PHE A 118 1.05 -2.73 -14.54
CA PHE A 118 -0.25 -2.72 -15.20
C PHE A 118 -0.36 -3.81 -16.26
N ASP A 119 0.56 -3.80 -17.23
CA ASP A 119 0.72 -4.81 -18.27
C ASP A 119 2.23 -5.06 -18.49
N GLN A 120 2.62 -5.87 -19.47
CA GLN A 120 4.01 -6.31 -19.64
C GLN A 120 5.01 -5.16 -19.92
N GLU A 121 4.53 -3.95 -20.22
CA GLU A 121 5.41 -2.81 -20.55
C GLU A 121 5.13 -1.55 -19.72
N LYS A 122 3.94 -1.42 -19.11
CA LYS A 122 3.59 -0.25 -18.31
C LYS A 122 3.74 -0.53 -16.83
N SER A 123 4.67 0.21 -16.23
CA SER A 123 4.86 0.24 -14.79
C SER A 123 4.94 1.68 -14.29
N LEU A 124 4.52 1.87 -13.04
CA LEU A 124 4.68 3.12 -12.32
C LEU A 124 5.31 2.80 -10.97
N GLN A 125 6.42 3.45 -10.65
CA GLN A 125 7.10 3.33 -9.38
C GLN A 125 7.08 4.66 -8.64
N ILE A 126 6.78 4.61 -7.36
CA ILE A 126 6.87 5.74 -6.44
C ILE A 126 7.95 5.41 -5.42
N THR A 127 8.91 6.31 -5.23
CA THR A 127 9.85 6.26 -4.12
C THR A 127 9.68 7.50 -3.25
N SER A 128 9.83 7.37 -1.94
CA SER A 128 9.83 8.50 -1.01
C SER A 128 10.57 8.18 0.27
N ASN A 129 10.95 9.22 1.01
CA ASN A 129 11.51 9.07 2.35
C ASN A 129 10.46 8.62 3.35
N SER A 130 9.18 8.94 3.12
CA SER A 130 8.08 8.63 4.02
C SER A 130 6.81 8.28 3.26
N LEU A 131 6.08 7.29 3.77
CA LEU A 131 4.73 6.91 3.35
C LEU A 131 3.83 6.75 4.60
N LYS A 132 2.66 7.35 4.57
CA LYS A 132 1.65 7.26 5.62
C LYS A 132 0.27 7.01 5.03
N LEU A 133 -0.48 6.04 5.57
CA LEU A 133 -1.90 5.87 5.27
C LEU A 133 -2.73 6.79 6.18
N LYS A 134 -3.58 7.60 5.57
CA LYS A 134 -4.46 8.58 6.23
C LYS A 134 -5.80 7.93 6.59
N LYS A 135 -6.54 8.60 7.48
CA LYS A 135 -7.86 8.14 7.96
C LYS A 135 -8.90 8.06 6.85
N ASP A 136 -8.77 8.89 5.81
CA ASP A 136 -9.65 8.90 4.65
C ASP A 136 -9.30 7.81 3.61
N GLY A 137 -8.35 6.92 3.91
CA GLY A 137 -7.90 5.85 3.02
C GLY A 137 -6.86 6.29 1.98
N THR A 138 -6.43 7.55 2.00
CA THR A 138 -5.39 8.04 1.09
C THR A 138 -3.99 7.74 1.59
N TYR A 139 -3.05 7.55 0.67
CA TYR A 139 -1.65 7.30 0.98
C TYR A 139 -0.84 8.56 0.72
N GLN A 140 -0.26 9.16 1.75
CA GLN A 140 0.59 10.34 1.63
C GLN A 140 2.07 9.92 1.55
N PHE A 141 2.70 10.23 0.43
CA PHE A 141 4.15 10.14 0.24
C PHE A 141 4.76 11.52 0.50
N SER A 142 5.85 11.57 1.27
CA SER A 142 6.53 12.83 1.60
C SER A 142 8.04 12.65 1.65
N GLY A 143 8.77 13.72 1.32
CA GLY A 143 10.23 13.76 1.31
C GLY A 143 10.82 13.04 0.09
N ASP A 144 11.47 13.82 -0.79
CA ASP A 144 12.04 13.37 -2.08
C ASP A 144 11.15 12.34 -2.80
N VAL A 145 9.89 12.72 -3.05
CA VAL A 145 8.96 11.83 -3.73
C VAL A 145 9.30 11.81 -5.20
N ARG A 146 9.61 10.64 -5.74
CA ARG A 146 9.88 10.45 -7.18
C ARG A 146 8.88 9.47 -7.75
N VAL A 147 8.19 9.89 -8.80
CA VAL A 147 7.33 9.02 -9.59
C VAL A 147 8.00 8.74 -10.92
N ILE A 148 8.32 7.46 -11.14
CA ILE A 148 9.03 6.96 -12.30
C ILE A 148 8.03 6.17 -13.13
N SER A 149 7.85 6.58 -14.38
CA SER A 149 6.97 5.91 -15.33
C SER A 149 7.65 5.90 -16.69
N ASN A 150 7.87 4.72 -17.23
CA ASN A 150 8.66 4.50 -18.45
C ASN A 150 10.04 5.16 -18.31
N GLN A 151 10.34 6.20 -19.11
CA GLN A 151 11.60 6.96 -19.07
C GLN A 151 11.45 8.36 -18.44
N SER A 152 10.30 8.65 -17.83
CA SER A 152 10.02 9.95 -17.20
C SER A 152 10.11 9.85 -15.69
N VAL A 153 10.70 10.89 -15.07
CA VAL A 153 10.75 11.05 -13.62
C VAL A 153 10.08 12.38 -13.26
N LYS A 154 9.09 12.32 -12.37
CA LYS A 154 8.47 13.50 -11.76
C LYS A 154 8.81 13.53 -10.28
N THR A 155 9.19 14.70 -9.77
CA THR A 155 9.61 14.87 -8.37
C THR A 155 8.64 15.78 -7.64
N PHE A 156 8.35 15.46 -6.39
CA PHE A 156 7.45 16.21 -5.51
C PHE A 156 8.01 16.26 -4.09
N SER A 157 7.70 17.32 -3.35
CA SER A 157 7.91 17.34 -1.90
C SER A 157 6.90 16.43 -1.19
N GLU A 158 5.67 16.37 -1.72
CA GLU A 158 4.56 15.56 -1.24
C GLU A 158 3.66 15.10 -2.40
N LEU A 159 3.14 13.87 -2.29
CA LEU A 159 2.19 13.29 -3.24
C LEU A 159 1.13 12.48 -2.49
N THR A 160 -0.14 12.74 -2.79
CA THR A 160 -1.26 11.93 -2.31
C THR A 160 -1.64 10.88 -3.34
N LEU A 161 -1.59 9.61 -2.97
CA LEU A 161 -2.05 8.49 -3.77
C LEU A 161 -3.45 8.07 -3.34
N ILE A 162 -4.33 7.90 -4.32
CA ILE A 162 -5.71 7.45 -4.14
C ILE A 162 -5.93 6.24 -5.05
N LEU A 163 -6.58 5.20 -4.52
CA LEU A 163 -7.06 4.06 -5.28
C LEU A 163 -8.55 4.30 -5.57
N SER A 164 -8.96 4.19 -6.83
CA SER A 164 -10.34 4.46 -7.26
C SER A 164 -10.73 3.64 -8.47
N GLU A 165 -12.01 3.51 -8.77
CA GLU A 165 -12.45 2.87 -10.02
C GLU A 165 -12.16 3.76 -11.24
N GLY A 166 -11.81 3.17 -12.39
CA GLY A 166 -11.61 3.93 -13.62
C GLY A 166 -11.22 3.11 -14.84
N LYS A 167 -11.21 3.77 -16.00
CA LYS A 167 -10.91 3.17 -17.32
C LYS A 167 -9.49 3.42 -17.82
N LYS A 168 -8.66 4.11 -17.05
CA LYS A 168 -7.22 4.36 -17.34
C LYS A 168 -6.39 3.56 -16.34
N TYR A 169 -5.07 3.51 -16.48
CA TYR A 169 -4.21 2.93 -15.45
C TYR A 169 -4.00 3.88 -14.26
N TYR A 170 -3.70 5.14 -14.57
CA TYR A 170 -3.52 6.18 -13.57
C TYR A 170 -3.79 7.57 -14.15
N ALA A 171 -3.94 8.56 -13.26
CA ALA A 171 -4.01 9.97 -13.62
C ALA A 171 -3.34 10.85 -12.57
N PHE A 172 -2.62 11.87 -13.04
CA PHE A 172 -2.09 12.94 -12.18
C PHE A 172 -3.05 14.12 -12.20
N SER A 173 -3.24 14.75 -11.05
CA SER A 173 -3.94 16.02 -10.92
C SER A 173 -3.26 16.89 -9.88
N GLU A 174 -3.25 18.20 -10.11
CA GLU A 174 -2.80 19.18 -9.15
C GLU A 174 -3.98 20.09 -8.79
N ASN A 175 -4.17 20.37 -7.51
CA ASN A 175 -5.18 21.32 -7.04
C ASN A 175 -4.63 22.10 -5.85
N ARG A 176 -4.55 23.42 -5.97
CA ARG A 176 -4.04 24.33 -4.92
C ARG A 176 -2.69 23.86 -4.33
N GLY A 177 -1.75 23.47 -5.20
CA GLY A 177 -0.43 22.96 -4.81
C GLY A 177 -0.41 21.54 -4.22
N THR A 178 -1.55 20.87 -4.12
CA THR A 178 -1.62 19.46 -3.73
C THR A 178 -1.50 18.57 -4.96
N HIS A 179 -0.46 17.75 -5.00
CA HIS A 179 -0.25 16.77 -6.06
C HIS A 179 -0.95 15.46 -5.72
N THR A 180 -1.79 14.98 -6.62
CA THR A 180 -2.53 13.73 -6.46
C THR A 180 -2.24 12.78 -7.61
N LEU A 181 -1.94 11.53 -7.27
CA LEU A 181 -1.90 10.40 -8.20
C LEU A 181 -3.09 9.48 -7.91
N ARG A 182 -3.95 9.29 -8.90
CA ARG A 182 -4.99 8.25 -8.85
C ARG A 182 -4.50 7.01 -9.57
N ILE A 183 -4.54 5.86 -8.91
CA ILE A 183 -4.36 4.55 -9.53
C ILE A 183 -5.74 3.91 -9.64
N PHE A 184 -6.07 3.44 -10.84
CA PHE A 184 -7.41 2.95 -11.11
C PHE A 184 -7.51 1.42 -10.99
N GLU A 185 -8.56 0.96 -10.31
CA GLU A 185 -8.97 -0.45 -10.30
C GLU A 185 -9.38 -0.82 -11.74
N THR A 186 -8.61 -1.71 -12.37
CA THR A 186 -8.82 -2.09 -13.77
C THR A 186 -9.76 -3.30 -13.86
N SER A 187 -11.06 -3.08 -13.65
CA SER A 187 -12.05 -4.15 -13.77
C SER A 187 -12.33 -4.55 -15.23
N HIS A 188 -12.10 -3.68 -16.22
CA HIS A 188 -12.54 -3.93 -17.61
C HIS A 188 -11.67 -3.32 -18.72
N PHE A 189 -10.37 -3.64 -18.79
CA PHE A 189 -9.60 -3.33 -20.01
C PHE A 189 -9.88 -4.27 -21.20
N ASN A 190 -10.73 -5.29 -21.01
CA ASN A 190 -11.27 -6.08 -22.11
C ASN A 190 -12.71 -5.63 -22.43
N ASN A 191 -12.82 -4.65 -23.33
CA ASN A 191 -13.87 -4.60 -24.36
C ASN A 191 -13.48 -3.76 -25.59
N SER A 192 -12.19 -3.47 -25.81
CA SER A 192 -11.74 -2.76 -27.02
C SER A 192 -10.52 -3.42 -27.69
N ARG A 193 -10.56 -4.76 -27.80
CA ARG A 193 -9.91 -5.50 -28.89
C ARG A 193 -10.92 -6.38 -29.64
N ILE A 194 -12.17 -5.91 -29.72
CA ILE A 194 -13.12 -6.42 -30.72
C ILE A 194 -13.07 -5.41 -31.87
N GLY A 195 -12.48 -5.80 -33.00
CA GLY A 195 -12.57 -5.03 -34.24
C GLY A 195 -11.28 -4.76 -35.00
N PHE A 196 -10.41 -5.76 -35.18
CA PHE A 196 -9.70 -5.87 -36.46
C PHE A 196 -9.77 -7.33 -36.92
N ARG A 197 -10.88 -7.64 -37.59
CA ARG A 197 -10.98 -8.69 -38.60
C ARG A 197 -11.30 -7.97 -39.91
N LYS A 198 -10.28 -7.73 -40.73
CA LYS A 198 -10.08 -8.29 -42.07
C LYS A 198 -8.72 -7.85 -42.57
#